data_AF-A0A4R5VHG2-F1
#
_entry.id   AF-A0A4R5VHG2-F1
#
_cell.length_a   1.000
_cell.length_b   1.000
_cell.length_c   1.000
_cell.angle_alpha   90.00
_cell.angle_beta   90.00
_cell.angle_gamma   90.00
#
_symmetry.space_group_name_H-M   'P 1'
#
loop_
_entity.id
_entity.type
_entity.pdbx_description
1 polymer ?
#
loop_
_entity_poly.entity_id
_entity_poly.type
_entity_poly.pdbx_seq_one_letter_code
_entity_poly.pdbx_strand_id
1 'polypeptide(L)'
;MKDGLPLNPDIVEMRAADAFAASRDCVYELRRDVIPNLGSHERRGAQHLVSRIDSQRIFDQEALNDLDAVIETVKRRIDDGTTTVEEFTADVCHIDGGAVQTHRHRTAEADALILALPFLLDLRDSIHEVFDVMHAIRAVDELRQRI
;
A
#
# COMPACT_ATOMS: atom_id res chain seq x y z
N MET A 1 15.47 13.25 -22.37
CA MET A 1 16.35 14.20 -21.66
C MET A 1 15.85 14.25 -20.23
N LYS A 2 16.52 13.55 -19.30
CA LYS A 2 16.15 13.60 -17.87
C LYS A 2 16.93 14.76 -17.28
N ASP A 3 16.29 15.92 -17.20
CA ASP A 3 16.82 17.00 -16.38
C ASP A 3 16.75 16.52 -14.93
N GLY A 4 17.92 16.19 -14.38
CA GLY A 4 18.04 15.87 -12.98
C GLY A 4 17.65 17.10 -12.19
N LEU A 5 16.48 17.04 -11.53
CA LEU A 5 16.09 18.06 -10.57
C LEU A 5 17.25 18.22 -9.58
N PRO A 6 17.73 19.45 -9.33
CA PRO A 6 18.80 19.68 -8.38
C PRO A 6 18.34 19.15 -7.03
N LEU A 7 19.06 18.17 -6.45
CA LEU A 7 18.80 17.66 -5.11
C LEU A 7 18.93 18.82 -4.10
N ASN A 8 17.82 19.49 -3.83
CA ASN A 8 17.72 20.63 -2.94
C ASN A 8 16.68 20.32 -1.83
N PRO A 9 16.71 21.07 -0.72
CA PRO A 9 15.75 20.89 0.37
C PRO A 9 14.28 20.99 -0.06
N ASP A 10 13.96 21.84 -1.04
CA ASP A 10 12.59 22.04 -1.53
C ASP A 10 11.97 20.74 -2.10
N ILE A 11 12.79 19.84 -2.65
CA ILE A 11 12.30 18.52 -3.11
C ILE A 11 11.85 17.67 -1.93
N VAL A 12 12.57 17.69 -0.80
CA VAL A 12 12.16 16.94 0.41
C VAL A 12 10.85 17.48 0.93
N GLU A 13 10.69 18.80 0.97
CA GLU A 13 9.45 19.46 1.42
C GLU A 13 8.27 19.12 0.52
N MET A 14 8.47 19.14 -0.80
CA MET A 14 7.45 18.74 -1.78
C MET A 14 7.03 17.28 -1.58
N ARG A 15 7.98 16.34 -1.46
CA ARG A 15 7.69 14.92 -1.23
C ARG A 15 7.04 14.67 0.12
N ALA A 16 7.43 15.42 1.15
CA ALA A 16 6.79 15.33 2.45
C ALA A 16 5.32 15.81 2.39
N ALA A 17 5.04 16.87 1.63
CA ALA A 17 3.68 17.34 1.42
C ALA A 17 2.81 16.30 0.68
N ASP A 18 3.37 15.65 -0.35
CA ASP A 18 2.70 14.55 -1.07
C ASP A 18 2.40 13.38 -0.12
N ALA A 19 3.38 12.96 0.70
CA ALA A 19 3.19 11.89 1.68
C ALA A 19 2.12 12.22 2.73
N PHE A 20 2.01 13.48 3.17
CA PHE A 20 0.91 13.92 4.05
C PHE A 20 -0.44 13.96 3.34
N ALA A 21 -0.49 14.24 2.05
CA ALA A 21 -1.72 14.13 1.28
C ALA A 21 -2.18 12.66 1.22
N ALA A 22 -1.29 11.76 0.82
CA ALA A 22 -1.53 10.32 0.78
C ALA A 22 -1.92 9.75 2.16
N SER A 23 -1.35 10.28 3.25
CA SER A 23 -1.67 9.80 4.60
C SER A 23 -3.11 10.07 5.00
N ARG A 24 -3.70 11.18 4.56
CA ARG A 24 -5.11 11.50 4.83
C ARG A 24 -6.04 10.57 4.07
N ASP A 25 -5.73 10.29 2.81
CA ASP A 25 -6.51 9.38 1.97
C ASP A 25 -6.43 7.96 2.54
N CYS A 26 -5.23 7.53 2.95
CA CYS A 26 -5.02 6.26 3.65
C CYS A 26 -5.84 6.17 4.94
N VAL A 27 -5.87 7.20 5.79
CA VAL A 27 -6.68 7.20 7.02
C VAL A 27 -8.18 7.08 6.72
N TYR A 28 -8.65 7.77 5.69
CA TYR A 28 -10.05 7.67 5.27
C TYR A 28 -10.41 6.24 4.88
N GLU A 29 -9.59 5.59 4.06
CA GLU A 29 -9.77 4.21 3.59
C GLU A 29 -9.59 3.19 4.73
N LEU A 30 -8.64 3.42 5.64
CA LEU A 30 -8.46 2.60 6.83
C LEU A 30 -9.73 2.59 7.69
N ARG A 31 -10.36 3.75 7.88
CA ARG A 31 -11.59 3.87 8.67
C ARG A 31 -12.82 3.33 7.93
N ARG A 32 -12.89 3.51 6.62
CA ARG A 32 -14.04 3.10 5.80
C ARG A 32 -14.07 1.60 5.54
N ASP A 33 -12.96 1.04 5.07
CA ASP A 33 -12.96 -0.28 4.45
C ASP A 33 -12.02 -1.28 5.15
N VAL A 34 -10.97 -0.83 5.85
CA VAL A 34 -10.05 -1.76 6.51
C VAL A 34 -10.53 -2.15 7.91
N ILE A 35 -10.62 -1.19 8.83
CA ILE A 35 -10.94 -1.44 10.25
C ILE A 35 -12.26 -2.22 10.43
N PRO A 36 -13.36 -1.92 9.71
CA PRO A 36 -14.61 -2.68 9.85
C PRO A 36 -14.47 -4.15 9.46
N ASN A 37 -13.64 -4.45 8.46
CA ASN A 37 -13.51 -5.78 7.85
C ASN A 37 -12.37 -6.63 8.44
N LEU A 38 -11.58 -6.08 9.37
CA LEU A 38 -10.55 -6.82 10.09
C LEU A 38 -11.08 -7.53 11.34
N GLY A 39 -10.39 -8.59 11.78
CA GLY A 39 -10.65 -9.24 13.07
C GLY A 39 -10.17 -8.41 14.26
N SER A 40 -10.69 -8.67 15.47
CA SER A 40 -10.43 -7.86 16.67
C SER A 40 -8.94 -7.65 17.00
N HIS A 41 -8.09 -8.65 16.76
CA HIS A 41 -6.65 -8.55 16.97
C HIS A 41 -5.97 -7.63 15.94
N GLU A 42 -6.35 -7.76 14.67
CA GLU A 42 -5.78 -7.03 13.54
C GLU A 42 -6.23 -5.55 13.53
N ARG A 43 -7.47 -5.29 13.98
CA ARG A 43 -8.01 -3.93 14.11
C ARG A 43 -7.13 -3.02 14.96
N ARG A 44 -6.50 -3.55 16.01
CA ARG A 44 -5.65 -2.75 16.91
C ARG A 44 -4.45 -2.18 16.15
N GLY A 45 -3.83 -2.95 15.27
CA GLY A 45 -2.72 -2.49 14.44
C GLY A 45 -3.14 -1.36 13.50
N ALA A 46 -4.26 -1.55 12.78
CA ALA A 46 -4.81 -0.52 11.90
C ALA A 46 -5.22 0.76 12.66
N GLN A 47 -5.79 0.62 13.87
CA GLN A 47 -6.14 1.77 14.73
C GLN A 47 -4.91 2.50 15.27
N HIS A 48 -3.84 1.76 15.61
CA HIS A 48 -2.58 2.35 16.02
C HIS A 48 -1.95 3.17 14.89
N LEU A 49 -1.94 2.63 13.67
CA LEU A 49 -1.49 3.33 12.48
C LEU A 49 -2.28 4.62 12.24
N VAL A 50 -3.62 4.57 12.33
CA VAL A 50 -4.47 5.78 12.25
C VAL A 50 -4.05 6.81 13.30
N SER A 51 -3.85 6.41 14.55
CA SER A 51 -3.42 7.32 15.62
C SER A 51 -2.06 7.98 15.34
N ARG A 52 -1.13 7.25 14.72
CA ARG A 52 0.20 7.78 14.35
C ARG A 52 0.08 8.79 13.20
N ILE A 53 -0.72 8.48 12.19
CA ILE A 53 -0.97 9.40 11.07
C ILE A 53 -1.68 10.66 11.55
N ASP A 54 -2.72 10.54 12.38
CA ASP A 54 -3.43 11.69 12.97
C ASP A 54 -2.47 12.58 13.80
N SER A 55 -1.45 11.98 14.42
CA SER A 55 -0.42 12.69 15.18
C SER A 55 0.72 13.24 14.29
N GLN A 56 0.59 13.16 12.96
CA GLN A 56 1.61 13.57 11.98
C GLN A 56 2.95 12.83 12.12
N ARG A 57 2.94 11.63 12.70
CA ARG A 57 4.14 10.80 12.91
C ARG A 57 4.26 9.74 11.82
N ILE A 58 4.45 10.18 10.57
CA ILE A 58 4.52 9.29 9.40
C ILE A 58 5.94 9.02 8.91
N PHE A 59 6.92 9.85 9.27
CA PHE A 59 8.33 9.72 8.83
C PHE A 59 9.23 9.07 9.87
N ASP A 60 8.72 8.09 10.62
CA ASP A 60 9.57 7.26 11.49
C ASP A 60 9.45 5.78 11.11
N GLN A 61 10.50 5.01 11.43
CA GLN A 61 10.57 3.59 11.05
C GLN A 61 9.43 2.77 11.66
N GLU A 62 8.95 3.16 12.83
CA GLU A 62 7.84 2.50 13.49
C GLU A 62 6.52 2.72 12.72
N ALA A 63 6.29 3.91 12.14
CA ALA A 63 5.16 4.17 11.26
C ALA A 63 5.18 3.29 10.01
N LEU A 64 6.36 3.14 9.38
CA LEU A 64 6.53 2.25 8.23
C LEU A 64 6.27 0.80 8.60
N ASN A 65 6.83 0.32 9.72
CA ASN A 65 6.63 -1.05 10.17
C ASN A 65 5.14 -1.34 10.44
N ASP A 66 4.43 -0.40 11.07
CA ASP A 66 2.99 -0.51 11.30
C ASP A 66 2.22 -0.54 9.98
N LEU A 67 2.57 0.34 9.03
CA LEU A 67 1.96 0.39 7.71
C LEU A 67 2.16 -0.91 6.93
N ASP A 68 3.38 -1.44 6.90
CA ASP A 68 3.71 -2.72 6.25
C ASP A 68 2.96 -3.89 6.90
N ALA A 69 2.88 -3.92 8.23
CA ALA A 69 2.13 -4.96 8.94
C ALA A 69 0.63 -4.93 8.59
N VAL A 70 0.05 -3.74 8.46
CA VAL A 70 -1.34 -3.58 8.02
C VAL A 70 -1.50 -3.98 6.55
N ILE A 71 -0.60 -3.58 5.65
CA ILE A 71 -0.60 -3.97 4.23
C ILE A 71 -0.58 -5.49 4.09
N GLU A 72 0.32 -6.17 4.79
CA GLU A 72 0.43 -7.64 4.72
C GLU A 72 -0.81 -8.33 5.31
N THR A 73 -1.40 -7.76 6.35
CA THR A 73 -2.68 -8.25 6.89
C THR A 73 -3.81 -8.10 5.87
N VAL A 74 -3.91 -6.93 5.22
CA VAL A 74 -4.92 -6.64 4.19
C VAL A 74 -4.76 -7.60 3.00
N LYS A 75 -3.54 -7.77 2.48
CA LYS A 75 -3.26 -8.72 1.38
C LYS A 75 -3.67 -10.14 1.74
N ARG A 76 -3.28 -10.63 2.92
CA ARG A 76 -3.65 -11.98 3.37
C ARG A 76 -5.16 -12.15 3.44
N ARG A 77 -5.90 -11.17 3.95
CA ARG A 77 -7.37 -11.22 4.03
C ARG A 77 -8.04 -11.19 2.66
N ILE A 78 -7.48 -10.45 1.71
CA ILE A 78 -7.93 -10.46 0.31
C ILE A 78 -7.73 -11.84 -0.30
N ASP A 79 -6.57 -12.46 -0.08
CA ASP A 79 -6.26 -13.79 -0.59
C ASP A 79 -7.16 -14.85 0.06
N ASP A 80 -7.32 -14.83 1.39
CA ASP A 80 -8.19 -15.74 2.15
C ASP A 80 -9.66 -15.61 1.71
N GLY A 81 -10.11 -14.40 1.39
CA GLY A 81 -11.46 -14.12 0.91
C GLY A 81 -11.63 -14.26 -0.60
N THR A 82 -10.59 -14.68 -1.33
CA THR A 82 -10.64 -14.94 -2.77
C THR A 82 -10.60 -16.44 -3.02
N THR A 83 -11.57 -16.97 -3.78
CA THR A 83 -11.56 -18.34 -4.29
C THR A 83 -11.58 -18.35 -5.81
N THR A 84 -10.87 -19.31 -6.39
CA THR A 84 -10.89 -19.58 -7.84
C THR A 84 -11.53 -20.93 -8.06
N VAL A 85 -12.58 -20.96 -8.87
CA VAL A 85 -13.32 -22.17 -9.21
C VAL A 85 -13.20 -22.40 -10.70
N GLU A 86 -12.72 -23.58 -11.08
CA GLU A 86 -12.67 -24.00 -12.48
C GLU A 86 -13.92 -24.84 -12.78
N GLU A 87 -14.68 -24.43 -13.80
CA GLU A 87 -15.86 -25.13 -14.30
C GLU A 87 -15.59 -25.66 -15.70
N PHE A 88 -15.58 -26.97 -15.85
CA PHE A 88 -15.51 -27.59 -17.17
C PHE A 88 -16.89 -27.60 -17.82
N THR A 89 -17.04 -26.89 -18.93
CA THR A 89 -18.22 -26.94 -19.78
C THR A 89 -17.97 -27.89 -20.94
N ALA A 90 -18.64 -29.03 -20.96
CA ALA A 90 -18.60 -29.94 -22.10
C ALA A 90 -19.25 -29.27 -23.32
N ASP A 91 -18.53 -29.24 -24.43
CA ASP A 91 -19.00 -28.68 -25.71
C ASP A 91 -18.44 -29.52 -26.85
N VAL A 92 -19.36 -30.10 -27.62
CA VAL A 92 -19.06 -30.94 -28.78
C VAL A 92 -18.39 -30.19 -29.93
N CYS A 93 -18.39 -28.86 -29.91
CA CYS A 93 -17.69 -28.04 -30.89
C CYS A 93 -16.20 -27.82 -30.56
N HIS A 94 -15.74 -28.16 -29.35
CA HIS A 94 -14.34 -28.02 -28.95
C HIS A 94 -13.55 -29.30 -29.24
N ILE A 95 -12.32 -29.15 -29.77
CA ILE A 95 -11.43 -30.26 -30.17
C ILE A 95 -11.15 -31.22 -29.00
N ASP A 96 -11.11 -30.69 -27.77
CA ASP A 96 -10.84 -31.44 -26.54
C ASP A 96 -12.12 -31.87 -25.79
N GLY A 97 -13.29 -31.74 -26.41
CA GLY A 97 -14.59 -32.16 -25.84
C GLY A 97 -15.21 -31.18 -24.85
N GLY A 98 -14.63 -29.99 -24.68
CA GLY A 98 -15.18 -28.89 -23.89
C GLY A 98 -14.17 -27.78 -23.64
N ALA A 99 -14.51 -26.88 -22.72
CA ALA A 99 -13.66 -25.78 -22.28
C ALA A 99 -13.69 -25.64 -20.75
N VAL A 100 -12.56 -25.30 -20.14
CA VAL A 100 -12.49 -24.92 -18.72
C VAL A 100 -12.71 -23.41 -18.63
N GLN A 101 -13.72 -22.99 -17.86
CA GLN A 101 -13.93 -21.60 -17.47
C GLN A 101 -13.42 -21.42 -16.04
N THR A 102 -12.64 -20.35 -15.82
CA THR A 102 -12.14 -20.02 -14.49
C THR A 102 -12.94 -18.85 -13.92
N HIS A 103 -13.62 -19.07 -12.80
CA HIS A 103 -14.39 -18.07 -12.08
C HIS A 103 -13.64 -17.64 -10.82
N ARG A 104 -13.47 -16.33 -10.63
CA ARG A 104 -12.92 -15.77 -9.41
C ARG A 104 -14.05 -15.22 -8.56
N HIS A 105 -14.25 -15.81 -7.39
CA HIS A 105 -15.23 -15.35 -6.40
C HIS A 105 -14.51 -14.66 -5.25
N ARG A 106 -15.07 -13.55 -4.77
CA ARG A 106 -14.57 -12.84 -3.60
C ARG A 106 -15.68 -12.61 -2.60
N THR A 107 -15.34 -12.60 -1.32
CA THR A 107 -16.26 -12.14 -0.28
C THR A 107 -16.36 -10.61 -0.31
N ALA A 108 -17.43 -10.06 0.29
CA ALA A 108 -17.63 -8.61 0.36
C ALA A 108 -16.50 -7.92 1.12
N GLU A 109 -15.96 -8.58 2.16
CA GLU A 109 -14.82 -8.10 2.93
C GLU A 109 -13.56 -8.01 2.06
N ALA A 110 -13.29 -9.03 1.25
CA ALA A 110 -12.14 -9.04 0.34
C ALA A 110 -12.25 -7.95 -0.75
N ASP A 111 -13.45 -7.72 -1.29
CA ASP A 111 -13.67 -6.64 -2.25
C ASP A 111 -13.45 -5.25 -1.61
N ALA A 112 -13.94 -5.01 -0.40
CA ALA A 112 -13.71 -3.75 0.32
C ALA A 112 -12.20 -3.53 0.59
N LEU A 113 -11.51 -4.58 1.04
CA LEU A 113 -10.06 -4.52 1.31
C LEU A 113 -9.23 -4.27 0.05
N ILE A 114 -9.63 -4.83 -1.11
CA ILE A 114 -8.98 -4.55 -2.41
C ILE A 114 -9.05 -3.07 -2.76
N LEU A 115 -10.18 -2.41 -2.49
CA LEU A 115 -10.35 -0.98 -2.80
C LEU A 115 -9.48 -0.09 -1.93
N ALA A 116 -9.25 -0.47 -0.67
CA ALA A 116 -8.39 0.27 0.24
C ALA A 116 -6.89 0.08 -0.05
N LEU A 117 -6.47 -1.12 -0.47
CA LEU A 117 -5.06 -1.51 -0.59
C LEU A 117 -4.17 -0.51 -1.37
N PRO A 118 -4.60 0.06 -2.53
CA PRO A 118 -3.81 1.05 -3.25
C PRO A 118 -3.39 2.25 -2.42
N PHE A 119 -4.25 2.73 -1.51
CA PHE A 119 -3.96 3.90 -0.67
C PHE A 119 -2.94 3.61 0.42
N LEU A 120 -2.92 2.39 0.96
CA LEU A 120 -1.86 1.98 1.88
C LEU A 120 -0.51 1.88 1.16
N LEU A 121 -0.50 1.31 -0.05
CA LEU A 121 0.71 1.19 -0.87
C LEU A 121 1.24 2.57 -1.29
N ASP A 122 0.35 3.47 -1.72
CA ASP A 122 0.71 4.83 -2.12
C ASP A 122 1.32 5.64 -0.97
N LEU A 123 0.75 5.53 0.24
CA LEU A 123 1.36 6.14 1.43
C LEU A 123 2.75 5.57 1.70
N ARG A 124 2.92 4.25 1.64
CA ARG A 124 4.20 3.60 1.92
C ARG A 124 5.26 4.06 0.91
N ASP A 125 4.91 4.05 -0.36
CA ASP A 125 5.82 4.43 -1.44
C ASP A 125 6.17 5.93 -1.32
N SER A 126 5.22 6.79 -0.97
CA SER A 126 5.47 8.22 -0.70
C SER A 126 6.42 8.44 0.49
N ILE A 127 6.30 7.66 1.57
CA ILE A 127 7.23 7.75 2.71
C ILE A 127 8.64 7.30 2.30
N HIS A 128 8.75 6.21 1.52
CA HIS A 128 10.04 5.76 0.99
C HIS A 128 10.68 6.81 0.07
N GLU A 129 9.91 7.47 -0.80
CA GLU A 129 10.43 8.55 -1.64
C GLU A 129 11.06 9.68 -0.81
N VAL A 130 10.44 10.07 0.31
CA VAL A 130 11.01 11.07 1.22
C VAL A 130 12.34 10.58 1.80
N PHE A 131 12.39 9.35 2.31
CA PHE A 131 13.62 8.79 2.87
C PHE A 131 14.74 8.67 1.84
N ASP A 132 14.41 8.22 0.63
CA ASP A 132 15.36 8.07 -0.48
C ASP A 132 15.97 9.43 -0.88
N VAL A 133 15.15 10.48 -0.98
CA VAL A 133 15.66 11.83 -1.27
C VAL A 133 16.54 12.32 -0.12
N MET A 134 16.14 12.14 1.14
CA MET A 134 16.96 12.52 2.29
C MET A 134 18.30 11.78 2.31
N HIS A 135 18.31 10.49 1.98
CA HIS A 135 19.53 9.68 1.91
C HIS A 135 20.43 10.11 0.75
N ALA A 136 19.85 10.40 -0.42
CA ALA A 136 20.57 10.90 -1.58
C ALA A 136 21.26 12.24 -1.30
N ILE A 137 20.56 13.19 -0.65
CA ILE A 137 21.14 14.49 -0.27
C ILE A 137 22.35 14.29 0.64
N ARG A 138 22.22 13.47 1.70
CA ARG A 138 23.34 13.17 2.62
C ARG A 138 24.53 12.55 1.91
N ALA A 139 24.30 11.55 1.04
CA ALA A 139 25.36 10.90 0.29
C ALA A 139 26.11 11.88 -0.64
N VAL A 140 25.37 12.80 -1.28
CA VAL A 140 25.98 13.85 -2.12
C VAL A 140 26.81 14.83 -1.30
N ASP A 141 26.33 15.24 -0.13
CA ASP A 141 27.06 16.14 0.76
C ASP A 141 28.35 15.50 1.30
N GLU A 142 28.30 14.21 1.66
CA GLU A 142 29.50 13.45 2.02
C GLU A 142 30.52 13.36 0.88
N LEU A 143 30.07 13.19 -0.37
CA LEU A 143 30.96 13.19 -1.53
C LEU A 143 31.64 14.55 -1.73
N ARG A 144 30.89 15.65 -1.56
CA ARG A 144 31.42 17.01 -1.67
C ARG A 144 32.49 17.32 -0.62
N GLN A 145 32.36 16.76 0.58
CA GLN A 145 33.34 16.97 1.67
C GLN A 145 34.66 16.19 1.49
N ARG A 146 34.71 15.23 0.56
CA ARG A 146 35.89 14.40 0.29
C ARG A 146 36.78 14.93 -0.85
N ILE A 147 36.34 15.97 -1.55
CA ILE A 147 37.05 16.65 -2.66
C ILE A 147 37.61 17.96 -2.13
#